data_AF-A0A1Y5HF74-F1
#
_entry.id   AF-A0A1Y5HF74-F1
#
_cell.length_a   1.000
_cell.length_b   1.000
_cell.length_c   1.000
_cell.angle_alpha   90.00
_cell.angle_beta   90.00
_cell.angle_gamma   90.00
#
_symmetry.space_group_name_H-M   'P 1'
#
loop_
_entity.id
_entity.type
_entity.pdbx_description
1 polymer ?
#
loop_
_entity_poly.entity_id
_entity_poly.type
_entity_poly.pdbx_seq_one_letter_code
_entity_poly.pdbx_strand_id
1 'polypeptide(L)'
;MPHAEIKYSSDLIIDPKAILAEIETVIQDHDGSAGDCKGRGYPTSHYHHSHITISVALLAKPHRDDAYSKTLLKKLETRIKALIHVPCAFSLGLEYITPFYVTSLHKP
;
A
#
# COMPACT_ATOMS: atom_id res chain seq x y z
N MET A 1 -3.49 11.98 -2.38
CA MET A 1 -2.09 11.62 -2.58
C MET A 1 -1.74 10.48 -1.63
N PRO A 2 -2.04 9.22 -1.98
CA PRO A 2 -1.64 8.04 -1.21
C PRO A 2 -0.13 7.80 -1.30
N HIS A 3 0.38 7.05 -0.33
CA HIS A 3 1.72 6.46 -0.36
C HIS A 3 1.61 4.97 -0.09
N ALA A 4 2.40 4.16 -0.79
CA ALA A 4 2.47 2.73 -0.55
C ALA A 4 3.93 2.28 -0.46
N GLU A 5 4.26 1.52 0.57
CA GLU A 5 5.55 0.83 0.66
C GLU A 5 5.35 -0.67 0.69
N ILE A 6 6.26 -1.39 0.04
CA ILE A 6 6.36 -2.85 0.12
C ILE A 6 7.76 -3.19 0.59
N LYS A 7 7.89 -3.79 1.76
CA LYS A 7 9.14 -4.36 2.27
C LYS A 7 9.02 -5.88 2.20
N TYR A 8 9.97 -6.54 1.58
CA TYR A 8 9.83 -7.97 1.30
C TYR A 8 11.16 -8.70 1.30
N SER A 9 11.13 -9.97 1.72
CA SER A 9 12.27 -10.88 1.62
C SER A 9 12.63 -11.11 0.15
N SER A 10 13.93 -11.09 -0.17
CA SER A 10 14.40 -11.19 -1.56
C SER A 10 14.23 -12.56 -2.20
N ASP A 11 13.84 -13.59 -1.45
CA ASP A 11 13.46 -14.91 -1.97
C ASP A 11 12.02 -14.96 -2.53
N LEU A 12 11.19 -13.95 -2.25
CA LEU A 12 9.84 -13.92 -2.80
C LEU A 12 9.88 -13.63 -4.29
N ILE A 13 9.35 -14.58 -5.08
CA ILE A 13 9.16 -14.42 -6.52
C ILE A 13 7.86 -13.64 -6.77
N ILE A 14 7.95 -12.32 -6.68
CA ILE A 14 6.81 -11.38 -6.83
C ILE A 14 7.18 -10.21 -7.73
N ASP A 15 6.17 -9.57 -8.33
CA ASP A 15 6.33 -8.29 -9.02
C ASP A 15 5.87 -7.13 -8.12
N PRO A 16 6.78 -6.42 -7.44
CA PRO A 16 6.42 -5.30 -6.58
C PRO A 16 5.79 -4.14 -7.37
N LYS A 17 6.11 -3.96 -8.66
CA LYS A 17 5.49 -2.89 -9.47
C LYS A 17 4.04 -3.20 -9.76
N ALA A 18 3.72 -4.46 -10.10
CA ALA A 18 2.34 -4.89 -10.29
C ALA A 18 1.52 -4.73 -9.00
N ILE A 19 2.10 -5.09 -7.85
CA ILE A 19 1.43 -4.90 -6.54
C ILE A 19 1.18 -3.41 -6.27
N LEU A 20 2.15 -2.52 -6.53
CA LEU A 20 1.97 -1.08 -6.34
C LEU A 20 0.89 -0.48 -7.26
N ALA A 21 0.84 -0.90 -8.53
CA ALA A 21 -0.20 -0.47 -9.47
C ALA A 21 -1.59 -0.96 -9.05
N GLU A 22 -1.67 -2.18 -8.53
CA GLU A 22 -2.92 -2.75 -8.02
C GLU A 22 -3.40 -2.01 -6.76
N ILE A 23 -2.49 -1.65 -5.85
CA ILE A 23 -2.81 -0.80 -4.68
C ILE A 23 -3.42 0.53 -5.13
N GLU A 24 -2.83 1.20 -6.13
CA GLU A 24 -3.39 2.44 -6.67
C GLU A 24 -4.79 2.23 -7.25
N THR A 25 -4.97 1.19 -8.06
CA THR A 25 -6.25 0.86 -8.69
C THR A 25 -7.34 0.67 -7.65
N VAL A 26 -7.06 -0.13 -6.60
CA VAL A 26 -8.02 -0.38 -5.51
C VAL A 26 -8.37 0.91 -4.76
N ILE A 27 -7.39 1.79 -4.53
CA ILE A 27 -7.62 3.07 -3.86
C ILE A 27 -8.51 3.97 -4.74
N GLN A 28 -8.25 4.07 -6.04
CA GLN A 28 -9.02 4.89 -6.97
C GLN A 28 -10.46 4.37 -7.14
N ASP A 29 -10.63 3.05 -7.25
CA ASP A 29 -11.95 2.41 -7.32
C ASP A 29 -12.76 2.62 -6.03
N HIS A 30 -12.08 2.83 -4.90
CA HIS A 30 -12.74 3.09 -3.63
C HIS A 30 -13.00 4.57 -3.37
N ASP A 31 -12.08 5.45 -3.80
CA ASP A 31 -12.14 6.90 -3.67
C ASP A 31 -11.40 7.56 -4.85
N GLY A 32 -12.13 7.90 -5.92
CA GLY A 32 -11.58 8.57 -7.09
C GLY A 32 -11.01 9.97 -6.81
N SER A 33 -11.21 10.52 -5.60
CA SER A 33 -10.58 11.77 -5.16
C SER A 33 -9.22 11.55 -4.49
N ALA A 34 -8.74 10.31 -4.43
CA ALA A 34 -7.50 9.97 -3.76
C ALA A 34 -6.29 10.53 -4.50
N GLY A 35 -6.31 10.65 -5.83
CA GLY A 35 -5.15 11.07 -6.65
C GLY A 35 -3.99 10.05 -6.61
N ASP A 36 -2.93 10.30 -7.36
CA ASP A 36 -1.86 9.32 -7.61
C ASP A 36 -1.15 8.82 -6.34
N CYS A 37 -0.93 7.51 -6.30
CA CYS A 37 -0.28 6.76 -5.23
C CYS A 37 1.23 6.69 -5.48
N LYS A 38 2.03 7.23 -4.54
CA LYS A 38 3.49 7.12 -4.62
C LYS A 38 3.92 5.80 -4.01
N GLY A 39 4.15 4.83 -4.87
CA GLY A 39 4.61 3.50 -4.52
C GLY A 39 6.14 3.36 -4.46
N ARG A 40 6.64 2.52 -3.55
CA ARG A 40 8.05 2.10 -3.50
C ARG A 40 8.21 0.70 -2.92
N GLY A 41 9.15 -0.07 -3.47
CA GLY A 41 9.49 -1.42 -3.04
C GLY A 41 10.91 -1.49 -2.46
N TYR A 42 11.08 -2.28 -1.40
CA TYR A 42 12.33 -2.49 -0.69
C TYR A 42 12.57 -4.00 -0.49
N PRO A 43 13.27 -4.67 -1.42
CA PRO A 43 13.75 -6.02 -1.17
C PRO A 43 14.81 -6.00 -0.06
N THR A 44 14.80 -6.99 0.82
CA THR A 44 15.88 -7.23 1.79
C THR A 44 16.46 -8.64 1.61
N SER A 45 17.79 -8.73 1.57
CA SER A 45 18.52 -10.00 1.60
C SER A 45 18.80 -10.51 3.01
N HIS A 46 18.47 -9.72 4.04
CA HIS A 46 18.65 -10.07 5.45
C HIS A 46 17.29 -10.23 6.12
N TYR A 47 16.86 -11.47 6.33
CA TYR A 47 15.60 -11.84 6.95
C TYR A 47 15.68 -13.24 7.58
N HIS A 48 14.84 -13.54 8.57
CA HIS A 48 14.79 -14.86 9.24
C HIS A 48 13.72 -15.78 8.63
N HIS A 49 12.56 -15.23 8.26
CA HIS A 49 11.46 -15.94 7.59
C HIS A 49 11.00 -15.15 6.36
N SER A 50 10.57 -15.84 5.31
CA SER A 50 10.08 -15.21 4.08
C SER A 50 8.78 -14.45 4.38
N HIS A 51 8.78 -13.14 4.14
CA HIS A 51 7.66 -12.28 4.48
C HIS A 51 7.54 -11.07 3.55
N ILE A 52 6.34 -10.50 3.53
CA ILE A 52 6.00 -9.25 2.89
C ILE A 52 5.21 -8.38 3.87
N THR A 53 5.65 -7.13 4.01
CA THR A 53 5.02 -6.11 4.83
C THR A 53 4.68 -4.91 3.95
N ILE A 54 3.41 -4.53 3.98
CA ILE A 54 2.88 -3.45 3.15
C ILE A 54 2.30 -2.37 4.06
N SER A 55 2.68 -1.13 3.83
CA SER A 55 2.05 0.03 4.45
C SER A 55 1.41 0.91 3.38
N VAL A 56 0.16 1.31 3.62
CA VAL A 56 -0.56 2.27 2.81
C VAL A 56 -0.87 3.47 3.69
N ALA A 57 -0.45 4.66 3.27
CA ALA A 57 -0.72 5.90 4.00
C ALA A 57 -1.63 6.82 3.19
N LEU A 58 -2.68 7.34 3.84
CA LEU A 58 -3.66 8.25 3.24
C LEU A 58 -3.75 9.56 4.01
N LEU A 59 -4.10 10.65 3.31
CA LEU A 59 -4.54 11.86 4.01
C LEU A 59 -5.84 11.58 4.76
N ALA A 60 -5.94 12.07 5.99
CA ALA A 60 -7.21 12.13 6.71
C ALA A 60 -8.19 13.02 5.92
N LYS A 61 -9.41 12.53 5.72
CA LYS A 61 -10.53 13.29 5.12
C LYS A 61 -11.81 12.96 5.91
N PRO A 62 -12.81 13.86 5.97
CA PRO A 62 -14.02 13.62 6.75
C PRO A 62 -14.75 12.31 6.44
N HIS A 63 -14.75 11.87 5.19
CA HIS A 63 -15.42 10.63 4.76
C HIS A 63 -14.59 9.35 4.95
N ARG A 64 -13.32 9.47 5.36
CA ARG A 64 -12.39 8.35 5.51
C ARG A 64 -12.42 7.84 6.95
N ASP A 65 -13.59 7.41 7.36
CA ASP A 65 -13.86 6.89 8.70
C ASP A 65 -13.45 5.40 8.83
N ASP A 66 -13.84 4.77 9.94
CA ASP A 66 -13.59 3.36 10.20
C ASP A 66 -14.21 2.42 9.15
N ALA A 67 -15.42 2.73 8.67
CA ALA A 67 -16.12 1.89 7.71
C ALA A 67 -15.45 1.96 6.34
N TYR A 68 -15.06 3.16 5.91
CA TYR A 68 -14.19 3.38 4.76
C TYR A 68 -12.89 2.56 4.89
N SER A 69 -12.19 2.73 6.02
CA SER A 69 -10.87 2.14 6.25
C SER A 69 -10.90 0.62 6.23
N LYS A 70 -11.89 0.00 6.88
CA LYS A 70 -12.09 -1.45 6.89
C LYS A 70 -12.43 -2.00 5.52
N THR A 71 -13.29 -1.30 4.78
CA THR A 71 -13.66 -1.69 3.41
C THR A 71 -12.46 -1.62 2.47
N LEU A 72 -11.67 -0.56 2.55
CA LEU A 72 -10.45 -0.40 1.78
C LEU A 72 -9.43 -1.49 2.10
N LEU A 73 -9.16 -1.74 3.39
CA LEU A 73 -8.25 -2.79 3.83
C LEU A 73 -8.63 -4.17 3.28
N LYS A 74 -9.92 -4.53 3.35
CA LYS A 74 -10.40 -5.82 2.82
C LYS A 74 -10.18 -5.94 1.31
N LYS A 75 -10.44 -4.88 0.55
CA LYS A 75 -10.21 -4.85 -0.91
C LYS A 75 -8.72 -4.97 -1.22
N LEU A 76 -7.88 -4.18 -0.55
CA LEU A 76 -6.43 -4.21 -0.71
C LEU A 76 -5.87 -5.60 -0.39
N GLU A 77 -6.22 -6.17 0.77
CA GLU A 77 -5.76 -7.50 1.17
C GLU A 77 -6.10 -8.56 0.11
N THR A 78 -7.35 -8.56 -0.36
CA THR A 78 -7.82 -9.53 -1.35
C THR A 78 -7.04 -9.43 -2.66
N ARG A 79 -6.88 -8.21 -3.19
CA ARG A 79 -6.28 -7.97 -4.50
C ARG A 79 -4.76 -8.14 -4.48
N ILE A 80 -4.10 -7.75 -3.39
CA ILE A 80 -2.66 -7.93 -3.24
C ILE A 80 -2.32 -9.41 -3.07
N LYS A 81 -3.05 -10.15 -2.21
CA LYS A 81 -2.78 -11.58 -2.01
C LYS A 81 -2.93 -12.39 -3.29
N ALA A 82 -3.83 -11.99 -4.19
CA ALA A 82 -3.99 -12.61 -5.51
C ALA A 82 -2.75 -12.47 -6.42
N LEU A 83 -1.83 -11.55 -6.12
CA LEU A 83 -0.58 -11.36 -6.86
C LEU A 83 0.62 -12.08 -6.24
N ILE A 84 0.44 -12.73 -5.08
CA ILE A 84 1.49 -13.43 -4.34
C ILE A 84 1.27 -14.94 -4.51
N HIS A 85 2.09 -15.55 -5.36
CA HIS A 85 1.96 -16.97 -5.71
C HIS A 85 2.87 -17.91 -4.90
N VAL A 86 3.48 -17.40 -3.81
CA VAL A 86 4.41 -18.14 -2.96
C VAL A 86 3.98 -18.06 -1.49
N PRO A 87 4.19 -19.12 -0.69
CA PRO A 87 3.94 -19.05 0.75
C PRO A 87 4.87 -18.03 1.41
N CYS A 88 4.30 -17.10 2.19
CA CYS A 88 5.05 -16.16 3.02
C CYS A 88 4.16 -15.60 4.13
N ALA A 89 4.77 -15.02 5.16
CA ALA A 89 4.02 -14.22 6.12
C ALA A 89 3.59 -12.90 5.45
N PHE A 90 2.31 -12.53 5.61
CA PHE A 90 1.73 -11.33 5.01
C PHE A 90 1.32 -10.34 6.10
N SER A 91 1.67 -9.07 5.92
CA SER A 91 1.20 -7.96 6.78
C SER A 91 0.79 -6.77 5.93
N LEU A 92 -0.36 -6.17 6.26
CA LEU A 92 -0.90 -4.97 5.61
C LEU A 92 -1.36 -3.98 6.68
N GLY A 93 -0.83 -2.77 6.64
CA GLY A 93 -1.24 -1.64 7.47
C GLY A 93 -1.84 -0.51 6.64
N LEU A 94 -2.86 0.15 7.18
CA LEU A 94 -3.40 1.40 6.68
C LEU A 94 -3.20 2.49 7.74
N GLU A 95 -2.55 3.59 7.36
CA GLU A 95 -2.19 4.69 8.25
C GLU A 95 -2.76 6.01 7.72
N TYR A 96 -3.13 6.91 8.63
CA TYR A 96 -3.48 8.28 8.28
C TYR A 96 -2.32 9.23 8.55
N ILE A 97 -1.98 10.00 7.53
CA ILE A 97 -0.92 11.01 7.58
C ILE A 97 -1.36 12.16 8.50
N THR A 98 -0.41 12.65 9.30
CA THR A 98 -0.65 13.65 10.34
C THR A 98 -1.09 15.01 9.78
N PRO A 99 -1.75 15.87 10.58
CA PRO A 99 -2.29 17.16 10.13
C PRO A 99 -1.25 18.17 9.60
N PHE A 100 0.04 18.01 9.93
CA PHE A 100 1.11 18.93 9.54
C PHE A 100 1.88 18.48 8.30
N TYR A 101 1.28 17.60 7.50
CA TYR A 101 1.91 17.07 6.31
C TYR A 101 1.78 18.01 5.11
N VAL A 102 2.91 18.42 4.54
CA VAL A 102 2.96 19.21 3.31
C VAL A 102 3.02 18.26 2.11
N THR A 103 2.13 18.46 1.16
CA THR A 103 2.13 17.71 -0.09
C THR A 103 1.78 18.63 -1.24
N SER A 104 2.63 18.64 -2.26
CA SER A 104 2.47 19.47 -3.46
C SER A 104 3.36 18.93 -4.57
N LEU A 105 3.13 19.41 -5.79
CA LEU A 105 4.08 19.23 -6.87
C LEU A 105 5.19 20.27 -6.70
N HIS A 106 6.44 19.82 -6.57
CA HIS A 106 7.58 20.72 -6.61
C HIS A 106 7.85 21.12 -8.07
N LYS A 107 7.91 22.43 -8.32
CA LYS A 107 8.43 23.02 -9.55
C LYS A 107 9.63 23.89 -9.13
N PRO A 108 10.86 23.59 -9.58
CA PRO A 108 12.06 24.35 -9.23
C PRO A 108 12.06 25.76 -9.82
#